data_AF-A0A951HHJ1-F1
#
_entry.id   AF-A0A951HHJ1-F1
#
_cell.length_a   1.000
_cell.length_b   1.000
_cell.length_c   1.000
_cell.angle_alpha   90.00
_cell.angle_beta   90.00
_cell.angle_gamma   90.00
#
_symmetry.space_group_name_H-M   'P 1'
#
loop_
_entity.id
_entity.type
_entity.pdbx_description
1 polymer ?
#
loop_
_entity_poly.entity_id
_entity_poly.type
_entity_poly.pdbx_seq_one_letter_code
_entity_poly.pdbx_strand_id
1 'polypeptide(L)'
;MRLTRRESLALGLGGLVAGCGGGGGTSGGGGATSTTPPSPPSPPVPAPPALNAVAAAKNMRFGSAVGAGPVGTQASSYNDPSYREVLIRDCGLIVPENELKWQSIR
;
A
#
# COMPACT_ATOMS: atom_id res chain seq x y z
N MET A 1 -20.15 -35.82 6.46
CA MET A 1 -20.39 -34.81 7.51
C MET A 1 -20.14 -33.43 6.91
N ARG A 2 -21.18 -32.60 6.77
CA ARG A 2 -21.08 -31.24 6.22
C ARG A 2 -20.85 -30.27 7.39
N LEU A 3 -19.63 -29.77 7.54
CA LEU A 3 -19.33 -28.71 8.51
C LEU A 3 -19.73 -27.36 7.90
N THR A 4 -20.56 -26.60 8.60
CA THR A 4 -21.06 -25.30 8.12
C THR A 4 -20.20 -24.16 8.67
N ARG A 5 -20.09 -23.06 7.91
CA ARG A 5 -19.26 -21.86 8.21
C ARG A 5 -19.46 -21.24 9.60
N ARG A 6 -20.50 -21.65 10.35
CA ARG A 6 -20.82 -21.12 11.69
C ARG A 6 -19.98 -21.76 12.80
N GLU A 7 -19.35 -22.92 12.58
CA GLU A 7 -18.48 -23.56 13.59
C GLU A 7 -17.03 -23.05 13.54
N SER A 8 -16.60 -22.42 12.44
CA SER A 8 -15.24 -21.90 12.29
C SER A 8 -14.97 -20.62 13.09
N LEU A 9 -16.00 -19.93 13.58
CA LEU A 9 -15.84 -18.67 14.34
C LEU A 9 -15.56 -18.87 15.83
N ALA A 10 -15.70 -20.09 16.37
CA ALA A 10 -15.54 -20.36 17.80
C ALA A 10 -14.10 -20.74 18.23
N LEU A 11 -13.13 -20.81 17.30
CA LEU A 11 -11.76 -21.30 17.56
C LEU A 11 -10.65 -20.25 17.35
N GLY A 12 -11.00 -18.98 17.12
CA GLY A 12 -10.03 -17.93 16.77
C GLY A 12 -9.83 -16.81 17.80
N LEU A 13 -10.32 -16.96 19.04
CA LEU A 13 -10.11 -15.99 20.11
C LEU A 13 -9.05 -16.52 21.09
N GLY A 14 -7.81 -16.04 21.00
CA GLY A 14 -6.83 -16.28 22.06
C GLY A 14 -5.37 -15.96 21.72
N GLY A 15 -4.88 -14.81 22.22
CA GLY A 15 -3.45 -14.54 22.51
C GLY A 15 -2.63 -14.08 21.30
N LEU A 16 -1.74 -13.08 21.37
CA LEU A 16 -0.97 -12.61 22.51
C LEU A 16 -0.59 -11.12 22.33
N VAL A 17 -0.65 -10.43 23.46
CA VAL A 17 -0.25 -9.05 23.70
C VAL A 17 1.26 -8.86 23.54
N ALA A 18 1.62 -7.66 23.12
CA ALA A 18 2.96 -7.12 23.00
C ALA A 18 3.88 -7.42 24.21
N GLY A 19 5.07 -7.93 23.92
CA GLY A 19 6.19 -8.00 24.85
C GLY A 19 7.43 -7.39 24.23
N CYS A 20 7.66 -6.09 24.44
CA CYS A 20 8.99 -5.50 24.30
C CYS A 20 9.68 -5.65 25.66
N GLY A 21 10.25 -6.84 25.89
CA GLY A 21 11.04 -7.16 27.08
C GLY A 21 12.52 -7.19 26.74
N GLY A 22 13.20 -6.07 26.96
CA GLY A 22 14.67 -5.97 26.93
C GLY A 22 15.11 -5.11 28.11
N GLY A 23 15.18 -5.71 29.30
CA GLY A 23 15.66 -5.07 30.51
C GLY A 23 16.90 -5.79 31.05
N GLY A 24 17.95 -5.04 31.35
CA GLY A 24 19.06 -5.52 32.16
C GLY A 24 20.37 -4.79 31.90
N GLY A 25 20.68 -3.76 32.70
CA GLY A 25 21.99 -3.10 32.70
C GLY A 25 22.04 -1.79 33.47
N THR A 26 21.69 -1.79 34.76
CA THR A 26 22.03 -0.68 35.66
C THR A 26 23.48 -0.81 36.09
N SER A 27 24.35 0.14 35.75
CA SER A 27 25.55 0.52 36.53
C SER A 27 26.24 1.73 35.91
N GLY A 28 26.51 2.75 36.73
CA GLY A 28 27.58 3.72 36.48
C GLY A 28 27.16 5.04 35.85
N GLY A 29 26.79 6.00 36.69
CA GLY A 29 26.71 7.41 36.30
C GLY A 29 28.09 7.98 35.93
N GLY A 30 28.07 9.00 35.06
CA GLY A 30 29.24 9.80 34.72
C GLY A 30 29.58 9.77 33.22
N GLY A 31 28.69 10.26 32.37
CA GLY A 31 28.96 10.45 30.95
C GLY A 31 28.09 11.58 30.41
N ALA A 32 28.72 12.70 30.09
CA ALA A 32 28.14 13.96 29.65
C ALA A 32 26.85 13.84 28.81
N THR A 33 25.76 14.44 29.29
CA THR A 33 24.63 14.83 28.46
C THR A 33 25.13 15.85 27.45
N SER A 34 25.47 15.39 26.25
CA SER A 34 25.64 16.26 25.09
C SER A 34 24.27 16.84 24.75
N THR A 35 24.00 18.06 25.19
CA THR A 35 22.83 18.83 24.77
C THR A 35 23.10 19.37 23.37
N THR A 36 23.12 18.50 22.37
CA THR A 36 23.15 18.92 20.97
C THR A 36 21.84 19.67 20.68
N PRO A 37 21.89 20.93 20.23
CA PRO A 37 20.69 21.66 19.86
C PRO A 37 19.96 20.93 18.70
N PRO A 38 18.62 20.94 18.67
CA PRO A 38 17.88 20.28 17.60
C PRO A 38 18.26 20.91 16.25
N SER A 39 18.57 20.05 15.26
CA SER A 39 18.85 20.52 13.91
C SER A 39 17.60 21.20 13.32
N PRO A 40 17.76 22.29 12.56
CA PRO A 40 16.63 22.96 11.92
C PRO A 40 15.90 22.00 10.97
N PRO A 41 14.57 22.14 10.81
CA PRO A 41 13.80 21.28 9.92
C PRO A 41 14.31 21.40 8.49
N SER A 42 14.51 20.27 7.83
CA SER A 42 14.91 20.26 6.42
C SER A 42 13.81 20.87 5.54
N PRO A 43 14.16 21.62 4.49
CA PRO A 43 13.18 22.14 3.55
C PRO A 43 12.39 20.98 2.90
N PRO A 44 11.11 21.20 2.56
CA PRO A 44 10.31 20.18 1.91
C PRO A 44 10.91 19.82 0.54
N VAL A 45 11.10 18.52 0.29
CA VAL A 45 11.53 18.01 -1.02
C VAL A 45 10.33 18.11 -1.97
N PRO A 46 10.49 18.72 -3.16
CA PRO A 46 9.42 18.74 -4.16
C PRO A 46 8.98 17.32 -4.52
N ALA A 47 7.68 17.14 -4.73
CA ALA A 47 7.16 15.85 -5.21
C ALA A 47 7.78 15.53 -6.60
N PRO A 48 8.15 14.26 -6.85
CA PRO A 48 8.63 13.87 -8.17
C PRO A 48 7.53 14.06 -9.24
N PRO A 49 7.91 14.28 -10.51
CA PRO A 49 6.94 14.36 -11.59
C PRO A 49 6.18 13.04 -11.77
N ALA A 50 4.94 13.15 -12.25
CA ALA A 50 4.11 12.00 -12.58
C ALA A 50 4.73 11.12 -13.68
N LEU A 51 4.48 9.81 -13.63
CA LEU A 51 5.08 8.85 -14.56
C LEU A 51 4.65 9.07 -16.02
N ASN A 52 3.38 9.44 -16.25
CA ASN A 52 2.89 9.83 -17.57
C ASN A 52 3.58 11.07 -18.12
N ALA A 53 3.93 12.06 -17.27
CA ALA A 53 4.65 13.26 -17.68
C ALA A 53 6.09 12.93 -18.09
N VAL A 54 6.77 12.07 -17.33
CA VAL A 54 8.12 11.58 -17.67
C VAL A 54 8.11 10.77 -18.98
N ALA A 55 7.08 9.95 -19.20
CA ALA A 55 6.92 9.19 -20.43
C ALA A 55 6.63 10.12 -21.64
N ALA A 56 5.74 11.10 -21.48
CA ALA A 56 5.37 12.04 -22.53
C ALA A 56 6.58 12.86 -23.00
N ALA A 57 7.45 13.30 -22.08
CA ALA A 57 8.71 13.98 -22.41
C ALA A 57 9.65 13.14 -23.30
N LYS A 58 9.45 11.82 -23.36
CA LYS A 58 10.19 10.87 -24.19
C LYS A 58 9.39 10.38 -25.40
N ASN A 59 8.25 11.00 -25.73
CA ASN A 59 7.31 10.53 -26.75
C ASN A 59 6.79 9.10 -26.49
N MET A 60 6.68 8.70 -25.22
CA MET A 60 6.15 7.41 -24.78
C MET A 60 4.83 7.59 -24.01
N ARG A 61 4.10 6.49 -23.84
CA ARG A 61 2.91 6.42 -22.98
C ARG A 61 3.21 5.56 -21.77
N PHE A 62 2.69 5.97 -20.61
CA PHE A 62 2.71 5.17 -19.38
C PHE A 62 1.27 4.96 -18.91
N GLY A 63 0.97 3.76 -18.42
CA GLY A 63 -0.38 3.37 -18.06
C GLY A 63 -0.42 2.06 -17.27
N SER A 64 -1.64 1.63 -16.93
CA SER A 64 -1.87 0.42 -16.15
C SER A 64 -2.97 -0.45 -16.76
N ALA A 65 -2.89 -1.75 -16.51
CA ALA A 65 -3.99 -2.68 -16.72
C ALA A 65 -4.88 -2.68 -15.49
N VAL A 66 -6.19 -2.50 -15.67
CA VAL A 66 -7.15 -2.28 -14.59
C VAL A 66 -8.29 -3.29 -14.69
N GLY A 67 -8.62 -3.90 -13.55
CA GLY A 67 -9.80 -4.73 -13.40
C GLY A 67 -11.01 -3.89 -12.99
N ALA A 68 -12.12 -4.07 -13.69
CA ALA A 68 -13.42 -3.43 -13.45
C ALA A 68 -14.52 -4.44 -13.12
N GLY A 69 -14.15 -5.60 -12.57
CA GLY A 69 -15.05 -6.62 -12.10
C GLY A 69 -15.82 -6.25 -10.82
N PRO A 70 -16.75 -7.12 -10.36
CA PRO A 70 -17.61 -6.85 -9.22
C PRO A 70 -16.83 -6.60 -7.92
N VAL A 71 -17.37 -5.75 -7.05
CA VAL A 71 -16.77 -5.41 -5.75
C VAL A 71 -16.48 -6.67 -4.92
N GLY A 72 -15.28 -6.75 -4.36
CA GLY A 72 -14.82 -7.88 -3.54
C GLY A 72 -14.23 -9.05 -4.33
N THR A 73 -14.13 -8.96 -5.66
CA THR A 73 -13.44 -9.93 -6.50
C THR A 73 -11.99 -9.52 -6.75
N GLN A 74 -11.14 -10.46 -7.21
CA GLN A 74 -9.76 -10.15 -7.60
C GLN A 74 -9.68 -9.19 -8.81
N ALA A 75 -10.73 -9.16 -9.64
CA ALA A 75 -10.81 -8.27 -10.80
C ALA A 75 -11.36 -6.87 -10.45
N SER A 76 -11.46 -6.51 -9.17
CA SER A 76 -12.14 -5.31 -8.69
C SER A 76 -11.19 -4.13 -8.42
N SER A 77 -9.97 -4.12 -8.95
CA SER A 77 -8.95 -3.13 -8.56
C SER A 77 -9.42 -1.68 -8.76
N TYR A 78 -10.22 -1.39 -9.80
CA TYR A 78 -10.79 -0.06 -10.03
C TYR A 78 -11.71 0.45 -8.91
N ASN A 79 -12.33 -0.44 -8.12
CA ASN A 79 -13.24 -0.05 -7.04
C ASN A 79 -12.51 0.47 -5.80
N ASP A 80 -11.19 0.31 -5.70
CA ASP A 80 -10.39 0.93 -4.63
C ASP A 80 -10.14 2.41 -4.94
N PRO A 81 -10.68 3.36 -4.13
CA PRO A 81 -10.44 4.77 -4.35
C PRO A 81 -8.95 5.14 -4.29
N SER A 82 -8.17 4.50 -3.42
CA SER A 82 -6.73 4.77 -3.28
C SER A 82 -5.96 4.38 -4.54
N TYR A 83 -6.36 3.27 -5.17
CA TYR A 83 -5.78 2.86 -6.44
C TYR A 83 -6.13 3.84 -7.57
N ARG A 84 -7.37 4.36 -7.60
CA ARG A 84 -7.76 5.38 -8.60
C ARG A 84 -6.94 6.66 -8.47
N GLU A 85 -6.58 7.09 -7.27
CA GLU A 85 -5.71 8.26 -7.09
C GLU A 85 -4.33 8.04 -7.73
N VAL A 86 -3.77 6.82 -7.63
CA VAL A 86 -2.53 6.47 -8.34
C VAL A 86 -2.72 6.50 -9.85
N LEU A 87 -3.83 5.96 -10.36
CA LEU A 87 -4.13 6.00 -11.79
C LEU A 87 -4.25 7.45 -12.31
N ILE A 88 -4.97 8.32 -11.59
CA ILE A 88 -5.15 9.73 -11.95
C ILE A 88 -3.81 10.46 -11.94
N ARG A 89 -2.99 10.23 -10.91
CA ARG A 89 -1.70 10.89 -10.77
C ARG A 89 -0.72 10.47 -11.87
N ASP A 90 -0.57 9.16 -12.08
CA ASP A 90 0.58 8.61 -12.81
C ASP A 90 0.26 8.03 -14.17
N CYS A 91 -0.98 7.62 -14.46
CA CYS A 91 -1.33 6.92 -15.69
C CYS A 91 -1.89 7.87 -16.76
N GLY A 92 -1.38 7.78 -17.99
CA GLY A 92 -1.93 8.46 -19.18
C GLY A 92 -2.69 7.52 -20.13
N LEU A 93 -2.78 6.24 -19.78
CA LEU A 93 -3.46 5.18 -20.55
C LEU A 93 -3.99 4.12 -19.59
N ILE A 94 -5.18 3.59 -19.86
CA ILE A 94 -5.76 2.47 -19.13
C ILE A 94 -6.10 1.36 -20.11
N VAL A 95 -5.83 0.12 -19.74
CA VAL A 95 -6.21 -1.09 -20.49
C VAL A 95 -7.08 -1.97 -19.59
N PRO A 96 -8.24 -2.47 -20.03
CA PRO A 96 -8.99 -3.44 -19.26
C PRO A 96 -8.21 -4.75 -19.17
N GLU A 97 -7.98 -5.24 -17.95
CA GLU A 97 -7.12 -6.41 -17.70
C GLU A 97 -7.71 -7.69 -18.30
N ASN A 98 -9.01 -7.90 -18.09
CA ASN A 98 -9.71 -9.13 -18.46
C ASN A 98 -11.04 -8.88 -19.17
N GLU A 99 -11.58 -7.68 -19.06
CA GLU A 99 -12.95 -7.33 -19.46
C GLU A 99 -13.14 -7.37 -20.98
N LEU A 100 -12.05 -7.31 -21.75
CA LEU A 100 -12.06 -7.44 -23.21
C LEU A 100 -11.57 -8.80 -23.72
N LYS A 101 -11.25 -9.75 -22.83
CA LYS A 101 -10.93 -11.12 -23.23
C LYS A 101 -12.20 -11.84 -23.69
N TRP A 102 -12.04 -12.84 -24.56
CA TRP A 102 -13.18 -13.53 -25.18
C TRP A 102 -14.17 -14.11 -24.16
N GLN A 103 -13.63 -14.71 -23.09
CA GLN A 103 -14.41 -15.29 -21.99
C GLN A 103 -15.27 -14.26 -21.23
N SER A 104 -14.96 -12.97 -21.38
CA SER A 104 -15.69 -11.88 -20.73
C SER A 104 -16.73 -11.24 -21.67
N ILE A 105 -16.56 -11.37 -22.98
CA ILE A 105 -17.40 -10.68 -23.98
C ILE A 105 -18.23 -11.61 -24.87
N ARG A 106 -18.04 -12.93 -24.78
CA ARG A 106 -18.78 -13.98 -25.51
C ARG A 106 -19.03 -15.21 -24.66
#